data_AF-R6F6X8-F1
#
_entry.id   AF-R6F6X8-F1
#
_cell.length_a   1.000
_cell.length_b   1.000
_cell.length_c   1.000
_cell.angle_alpha   90.00
_cell.angle_beta   90.00
_cell.angle_gamma   90.00
#
_symmetry.space_group_name_H-M   'P 1'
#
loop_
_entity.id
_entity.type
_entity.pdbx_description
1 polymer ?
#
loop_
_entity_poly.entity_id
_entity_poly.type
_entity_poly.pdbx_seq_one_letter_code
_entity_poly.pdbx_strand_id
1 'polypeptide(L)'
;MIPVMIHWAKTGHNEHTYGDLAHAIGKSKFSGIGHALYFVQQVLDNLSTKSCREIPTLNSLCKNAKTMLPSEGFEFVSPQYNDLDENGKRVFVKGLDSNAMNFPHWDWVLKELELKEAVPFTEEQLEAIKNPRCIYDGEGEEHKALKYYICQHPESINYKDVDFAETEHILPSGDRLDVYFELSDGTHVAIEVKPGISPDQDIARGVFQCVKYYAVMDALRNIECKDYEINVLLVTAGKISSQNKVLAEELDVEYVEGFKYE
;
A
#
# COMPACT_ATOMS: atom_id res chain seq x y z
N MET A 1 0.52 -1.04 18.88
CA MET A 1 -0.53 -1.65 18.04
C MET A 1 -1.67 -0.68 17.81
N ILE A 2 -2.44 -0.27 18.84
CA ILE A 2 -3.60 0.64 18.66
C ILE A 2 -3.26 1.89 17.82
N PRO A 3 -2.20 2.67 18.09
CA PRO A 3 -1.90 3.85 17.27
C PRO A 3 -1.61 3.53 15.80
N VAL A 4 -0.89 2.44 15.54
CA VAL A 4 -0.54 1.98 14.17
C VAL A 4 -1.80 1.56 13.42
N MET A 5 -2.67 0.77 14.06
CA MET A 5 -3.88 0.29 13.41
C MET A 5 -4.92 1.40 13.22
N ILE A 6 -4.96 2.38 14.12
CA ILE A 6 -5.75 3.61 13.94
C ILE A 6 -5.22 4.41 12.75
N HIS A 7 -3.90 4.56 12.62
CA HIS A 7 -3.29 5.21 11.46
C HIS A 7 -3.71 4.52 10.16
N TRP A 8 -3.59 3.19 10.07
CA TRP A 8 -4.06 2.42 8.92
C TRP A 8 -5.55 2.61 8.63
N ALA A 9 -6.41 2.62 9.65
CA ALA A 9 -7.82 2.91 9.46
C ALA A 9 -8.04 4.31 8.87
N LYS A 10 -7.35 5.33 9.40
CA LYS A 10 -7.47 6.73 8.95
C LYS A 10 -6.93 6.95 7.54
N THR A 11 -5.89 6.24 7.12
CA THR A 11 -5.32 6.33 5.77
C THR A 11 -6.00 5.40 4.77
N GLY A 12 -6.90 4.55 5.25
CA GLY A 12 -7.64 3.60 4.41
C GLY A 12 -6.87 2.34 4.05
N HIS A 13 -5.73 2.09 4.69
CA HIS A 13 -4.95 0.88 4.45
C HIS A 13 -5.58 -0.30 5.20
N ASN A 14 -6.01 -1.30 4.45
CA ASN A 14 -6.58 -2.52 5.02
C ASN A 14 -5.80 -3.79 4.65
N GLU A 15 -4.74 -3.70 3.85
CA GLU A 15 -4.02 -4.87 3.32
C GLU A 15 -2.78 -5.26 4.13
N HIS A 16 -2.59 -4.68 5.31
CA HIS A 16 -1.44 -4.94 6.17
C HIS A 16 -1.45 -6.34 6.77
N THR A 17 -0.29 -6.98 6.83
CA THR A 17 -0.11 -8.30 7.40
C THR A 17 0.26 -8.26 8.88
N TYR A 18 0.19 -9.42 9.54
CA TYR A 18 0.76 -9.59 10.88
C TYR A 18 2.26 -9.29 10.96
N GLY A 19 3.00 -9.50 9.86
CA GLY A 19 4.41 -9.15 9.75
C GLY A 19 4.60 -7.64 9.75
N ASP A 20 3.77 -6.92 9.01
CA ASP A 20 3.82 -5.46 8.90
C ASP A 20 3.46 -4.81 10.24
N LEU A 21 2.44 -5.33 10.94
CA LEU A 21 2.12 -4.86 12.28
C LEU A 21 3.27 -5.08 13.26
N ALA A 22 3.93 -6.24 13.20
CA ALA A 22 5.10 -6.53 14.04
C ALA A 22 6.23 -5.53 13.74
N HIS A 23 6.50 -5.28 12.46
CA HIS A 23 7.53 -4.35 12.03
C HIS A 23 7.23 -2.92 12.50
N ALA A 24 6.00 -2.44 12.29
CA ALA A 24 5.55 -1.10 12.66
C ALA A 24 5.63 -0.82 14.17
N ILE A 25 5.52 -1.87 15.01
CA ILE A 25 5.71 -1.75 16.47
C ILE A 25 7.16 -2.03 16.91
N GLY A 26 8.11 -2.09 15.99
CA GLY A 26 9.54 -2.26 16.26
C GLY A 26 9.97 -3.68 16.62
N LYS A 27 9.21 -4.70 16.20
CA LYS A 27 9.52 -6.12 16.44
C LYS A 27 9.98 -6.81 15.15
N SER A 28 11.20 -7.34 15.16
CA SER A 28 11.77 -8.06 14.02
C SER A 28 11.27 -9.49 13.87
N LYS A 29 10.84 -10.12 14.97
CA LYS A 29 10.15 -11.41 15.02
C LYS A 29 9.18 -11.38 16.20
N PHE A 30 7.88 -11.52 15.95
CA PHE A 30 6.89 -11.55 17.02
C PHE A 30 5.98 -12.77 16.87
N SER A 31 6.15 -13.75 17.77
CA SER A 31 5.15 -14.79 17.98
C SER A 31 4.07 -14.28 18.95
N GLY A 32 2.80 -14.63 18.71
CA GLY A 32 1.69 -14.28 19.59
C GLY A 32 0.98 -12.95 19.30
N ILE A 33 1.16 -12.38 18.09
CA ILE A 33 0.47 -11.12 17.71
C ILE A 33 -1.05 -11.27 17.75
N GLY A 34 -1.59 -12.44 17.40
CA GLY A 34 -3.02 -12.71 17.50
C GLY A 34 -3.55 -12.56 18.94
N HIS A 35 -2.82 -13.10 19.93
CA HIS A 35 -3.20 -12.95 21.34
C HIS A 35 -3.11 -11.49 21.81
N ALA A 36 -2.10 -10.76 21.31
CA ALA A 36 -1.97 -9.33 21.59
C ALA A 36 -3.11 -8.51 20.97
N LEU A 37 -3.55 -8.86 19.76
CA LEU A 37 -4.69 -8.28 19.07
C LEU A 37 -6.02 -8.55 19.79
N TYR A 38 -6.18 -9.71 20.43
CA TYR A 38 -7.34 -9.95 21.29
C TYR A 38 -7.42 -8.94 22.46
N PHE A 39 -6.28 -8.60 23.07
CA PHE A 39 -6.26 -7.54 24.10
C PHE A 39 -6.52 -6.14 23.51
N VAL A 40 -6.09 -5.89 22.28
CA VAL A 40 -6.48 -4.65 21.57
C VAL A 40 -8.00 -4.53 21.51
N GLN A 41 -8.70 -5.60 21.11
CA GLN A 41 -10.16 -5.60 21.08
C GLN A 41 -10.76 -5.34 22.46
N GLN A 42 -10.27 -6.01 23.52
CA GLN A 42 -10.77 -5.78 24.89
C GLN A 42 -10.58 -4.33 25.36
N VAL A 43 -9.51 -3.66 24.96
CA VAL A 43 -9.32 -2.23 25.29
C VAL A 43 -10.38 -1.38 24.60
N LEU A 44 -10.67 -1.64 23.32
CA LEU A 44 -11.71 -0.94 22.56
C LEU A 44 -13.11 -1.22 23.14
N ASP A 45 -13.43 -2.47 23.48
CA ASP A 45 -14.72 -2.86 24.06
C ASP A 45 -14.95 -2.19 25.43
N ASN A 46 -13.92 -2.13 26.26
CA ASN A 46 -13.98 -1.45 27.55
C ASN A 46 -14.21 0.07 27.39
N LEU A 47 -13.54 0.71 26.43
CA LEU A 47 -13.75 2.12 26.14
C LEU A 47 -15.15 2.37 25.57
N SER A 48 -15.59 1.52 24.64
CA SER A 48 -16.93 1.54 24.04
C SER A 48 -18.01 1.45 25.13
N THR A 49 -17.87 0.52 26.07
CA THR A 49 -18.78 0.34 27.20
C THR A 49 -18.81 1.56 28.12
N LYS A 50 -17.64 2.10 28.49
CA LYS A 50 -17.55 3.26 29.41
C LYS A 50 -18.11 4.54 28.79
N SER A 51 -17.94 4.71 27.49
CA SER A 51 -18.35 5.91 26.76
C SER A 51 -19.74 5.81 26.14
N CYS A 52 -20.38 4.64 26.20
CA CYS A 52 -21.63 4.33 25.50
C CYS A 52 -21.56 4.67 23.99
N ARG A 53 -20.40 4.46 23.38
CA ARG A 53 -20.16 4.71 21.96
C ARG A 53 -19.62 3.44 21.32
N GLU A 54 -20.29 2.98 20.27
CA GLU A 54 -19.79 1.86 19.48
C GLU A 54 -18.46 2.23 18.82
N ILE A 55 -17.45 1.37 18.99
CA ILE A 55 -16.12 1.50 18.40
C ILE A 55 -15.92 0.25 17.54
N PRO A 56 -15.66 0.39 16.22
CA PRO A 56 -15.45 -0.77 15.36
C PRO A 56 -14.15 -1.49 15.72
N THR A 57 -14.08 -2.77 15.35
CA THR A 57 -12.83 -3.52 15.50
C THR A 57 -11.76 -2.98 14.55
N LEU A 58 -10.53 -2.89 15.04
CA LEU A 58 -9.35 -2.65 14.20
C LEU A 58 -8.75 -3.98 13.70
N ASN A 59 -9.12 -5.11 14.30
CA ASN A 59 -8.42 -6.38 14.08
C ASN A 59 -8.60 -6.93 12.67
N SER A 60 -9.65 -6.53 11.95
CA SER A 60 -9.89 -6.95 10.57
C SER A 60 -8.85 -6.39 9.59
N LEU A 61 -8.25 -5.24 9.92
CA LEU A 61 -7.22 -4.56 9.12
C LEU A 61 -5.87 -5.32 9.11
N CYS A 62 -5.71 -6.36 9.93
CA CYS A 62 -4.48 -7.14 10.02
C CYS A 62 -4.71 -8.57 9.49
N LYS A 63 -4.08 -8.87 8.35
CA LYS A 63 -4.38 -10.02 7.50
C LYS A 63 -3.25 -11.04 7.47
N ASN A 64 -3.60 -12.25 7.06
CA ASN A 64 -2.62 -13.27 6.70
C ASN A 64 -2.05 -12.97 5.31
N ALA A 65 -0.71 -12.95 5.19
CA ALA A 65 -0.02 -12.62 3.94
C ALA A 65 -0.37 -13.53 2.74
N LYS A 66 -0.92 -14.73 2.97
CA LYS A 66 -1.30 -15.65 1.89
C LYS A 66 -2.76 -15.53 1.48
N THR A 67 -3.66 -15.35 2.44
CA THR A 67 -5.11 -15.39 2.17
C THR A 67 -5.72 -14.01 2.04
N MET A 68 -5.02 -12.97 2.51
CA MET A 68 -5.52 -11.60 2.67
C MET A 68 -6.80 -11.54 3.52
N LEU A 69 -6.88 -12.44 4.50
CA LEU A 69 -7.97 -12.53 5.48
C LEU A 69 -7.38 -12.64 6.90
N PRO A 70 -8.09 -12.20 7.94
CA PRO A 70 -7.71 -12.48 9.33
C PRO A 70 -7.49 -13.99 9.56
N SER A 71 -6.43 -14.32 10.29
CA SER A 71 -6.06 -15.72 10.61
C SER A 71 -7.00 -16.34 11.66
N GLU A 72 -6.81 -17.64 11.92
CA GLU A 72 -7.38 -18.33 13.09
C GLU A 72 -7.10 -17.55 14.39
N GLY A 73 -8.11 -17.47 15.25
CA GLY A 73 -8.15 -16.62 16.44
C GLY A 73 -8.95 -15.34 16.25
N PHE A 74 -9.29 -14.95 15.01
CA PHE A 74 -10.17 -13.80 14.78
C PHE A 74 -11.61 -14.06 15.29
N GLU A 75 -12.02 -15.32 15.45
CA GLU A 75 -13.30 -15.69 16.05
C GLU A 75 -13.46 -15.22 17.51
N PHE A 76 -12.37 -14.98 18.24
CA PHE A 76 -12.44 -14.39 19.58
C PHE A 76 -12.89 -12.92 19.57
N VAL A 77 -12.82 -12.27 18.41
CA VAL A 77 -13.31 -10.91 18.17
C VAL A 77 -14.63 -10.93 17.43
N SER A 78 -14.80 -11.85 16.47
CA SER A 78 -16.01 -12.01 15.67
C SER A 78 -16.43 -13.48 15.64
N PRO A 79 -17.25 -13.96 16.61
CA PRO A 79 -17.54 -15.38 16.80
C PRO A 79 -18.04 -16.13 15.56
N GLN A 80 -18.84 -15.47 14.72
CA GLN A 80 -19.39 -16.04 13.48
C GLN A 80 -18.36 -16.21 12.35
N TYR A 81 -17.12 -15.73 12.51
CA TYR A 81 -16.14 -15.69 11.41
C TYR A 81 -15.82 -17.08 10.85
N ASN A 82 -15.67 -18.08 11.72
CA ASN A 82 -15.32 -19.43 11.30
C ASN A 82 -16.50 -20.23 10.73
N ASP A 83 -17.73 -19.73 10.89
CA ASP A 83 -18.93 -20.33 10.30
C ASP A 83 -19.12 -19.94 8.84
N LEU A 84 -18.39 -18.92 8.37
CA LEU A 84 -18.45 -18.42 6.99
C LEU A 84 -17.54 -19.22 6.06
N ASP A 85 -18.00 -19.44 4.83
CA ASP A 85 -17.14 -19.89 3.74
C ASP A 85 -16.17 -18.77 3.29
N GLU A 86 -15.25 -19.07 2.38
CA GLU A 86 -14.21 -18.11 1.99
C GLU A 86 -14.78 -16.82 1.39
N ASN A 87 -15.81 -16.94 0.54
CA ASN A 87 -16.48 -15.78 -0.05
C ASN A 87 -17.22 -14.96 1.02
N GLY A 88 -17.92 -15.63 1.93
CA GLY A 88 -18.58 -15.02 3.08
C GLY A 88 -17.58 -14.27 3.97
N LYS A 89 -16.40 -14.85 4.25
CA LYS A 89 -15.32 -14.18 5.00
C LYS A 89 -14.86 -12.91 4.30
N ARG A 90 -14.64 -12.94 2.98
CA ARG A 90 -14.22 -11.75 2.20
C ARG A 90 -15.23 -10.61 2.29
N VAL A 91 -16.52 -10.90 2.08
CA VAL A 91 -17.59 -9.90 2.19
C VAL A 91 -17.71 -9.37 3.62
N PHE A 92 -17.66 -10.26 4.61
CA PHE A 92 -17.77 -9.90 6.03
C PHE A 92 -16.61 -9.01 6.48
N VAL A 93 -15.37 -9.39 6.20
CA VAL A 93 -14.16 -8.62 6.53
C VAL A 93 -14.16 -7.27 5.84
N LYS A 94 -14.57 -7.20 4.56
CA LYS A 94 -14.70 -5.91 3.84
C LYS A 94 -15.67 -4.96 4.55
N GLY A 95 -16.76 -5.48 5.13
CA GLY A 95 -17.68 -4.69 5.96
C GLY A 95 -17.03 -4.16 7.23
N LEU A 96 -16.24 -4.99 7.93
CA LEU A 96 -15.51 -4.57 9.12
C LEU A 96 -14.43 -3.53 8.81
N ASP A 97 -13.64 -3.75 7.75
CA ASP A 97 -12.63 -2.81 7.26
C ASP A 97 -13.28 -1.45 6.94
N SER A 98 -14.42 -1.48 6.24
CA SER A 98 -15.20 -0.28 5.92
C SER A 98 -15.66 0.45 7.19
N ASN A 99 -16.12 -0.27 8.21
CA ASN A 99 -16.53 0.34 9.48
C ASN A 99 -15.36 1.00 10.20
N ALA A 100 -14.19 0.33 10.21
CA ALA A 100 -12.98 0.88 10.82
C ALA A 100 -12.50 2.13 10.08
N MET A 101 -12.42 2.10 8.76
CA MET A 101 -11.95 3.21 7.93
C MET A 101 -12.87 4.44 7.99
N ASN A 102 -14.18 4.21 8.07
CA ASN A 102 -15.17 5.30 8.09
C ASN A 102 -15.49 5.83 9.48
N PHE A 103 -14.84 5.32 10.54
CA PHE A 103 -15.11 5.78 11.90
C PHE A 103 -14.45 7.14 12.19
N PRO A 104 -15.24 8.22 12.36
CA PRO A 104 -14.71 9.59 12.40
C PRO A 104 -14.10 9.98 13.76
N HIS A 105 -14.06 9.07 14.72
CA HIS A 105 -13.73 9.37 16.12
C HIS A 105 -12.44 8.69 16.61
N TRP A 106 -11.56 8.28 15.70
CA TRP A 106 -10.28 7.67 16.08
C TRP A 106 -9.37 8.60 16.90
N ASP A 107 -9.36 9.90 16.61
CA ASP A 107 -8.58 10.86 17.40
C ASP A 107 -9.11 10.98 18.84
N TRP A 108 -10.43 10.83 19.01
CA TRP A 108 -11.03 10.75 20.34
C TRP A 108 -10.62 9.47 21.06
N VAL A 109 -10.57 8.32 20.38
CA VAL A 109 -10.07 7.06 20.97
C VAL A 109 -8.62 7.20 21.45
N LEU A 110 -7.74 7.76 20.62
CA LEU A 110 -6.34 8.03 21.00
C LEU A 110 -6.26 8.90 22.26
N LYS A 111 -7.06 9.97 22.30
CA LYS A 111 -7.11 10.90 23.44
C LYS A 111 -7.58 10.22 24.73
N GLU A 112 -8.67 9.46 24.70
CA GLU A 112 -9.22 8.78 25.89
C GLU A 112 -8.29 7.69 26.43
N LEU A 113 -7.48 7.09 25.54
CA LEU A 113 -6.46 6.11 25.92
C LEU A 113 -5.10 6.73 26.27
N GLU A 114 -4.99 8.06 26.23
CA GLU A 114 -3.74 8.81 26.43
C GLU A 114 -2.60 8.36 25.50
N LEU A 115 -2.96 7.96 24.27
CA LEU A 115 -2.04 7.50 23.24
C LEU A 115 -1.70 8.61 22.25
N LYS A 116 -0.46 8.60 21.76
CA LYS A 116 -0.04 9.43 20.63
C LYS A 116 -0.35 8.73 19.31
N GLU A 117 -0.62 9.52 18.28
CA GLU A 117 -0.75 9.04 16.92
C GLU A 117 0.55 8.38 16.43
N ALA A 118 0.42 7.33 15.64
CA ALA A 118 1.56 6.74 14.96
C ALA A 118 1.97 7.66 13.80
N VAL A 119 3.25 8.03 13.76
CA VAL A 119 3.82 8.81 12.66
C VAL A 119 4.79 7.92 11.89
N PRO A 120 4.61 7.72 10.58
CA PRO A 120 5.45 6.81 9.80
C PRO A 120 6.86 7.37 9.54
N PHE A 121 7.03 8.69 9.65
CA PHE A 121 8.29 9.38 9.39
C PHE A 121 8.65 10.33 10.53
N THR A 122 9.95 10.47 10.81
CA THR A 122 10.47 11.56 11.64
C THR A 122 10.38 12.90 10.90
N GLU A 123 10.46 14.01 11.63
CA GLU A 123 10.50 15.36 11.02
C GLU A 123 11.66 15.50 10.02
N GLU A 124 12.83 14.93 10.33
CA GLU A 124 14.00 14.93 9.46
C GLU A 124 13.76 14.15 8.16
N GLN A 125 13.11 12.99 8.25
CA GLN A 125 12.75 12.19 7.08
C GLN A 125 11.72 12.90 6.21
N LEU A 126 10.69 13.52 6.83
CA LEU A 126 9.69 14.32 6.11
C LEU A 126 10.34 15.50 5.39
N GLU A 127 11.28 16.20 6.03
CA GLU A 127 11.97 17.33 5.42
C GLU A 127 12.82 16.89 4.22
N ALA A 128 13.47 15.72 4.31
CA ALA A 128 14.22 15.15 3.20
C ALA A 128 13.30 14.74 2.02
N ILE A 129 12.10 14.22 2.31
CA ILE A 129 11.09 13.87 1.30
C ILE A 129 10.54 15.13 0.61
N LYS A 130 10.24 16.17 1.37
CA LYS A 130 9.69 17.45 0.86
C LYS A 130 10.67 18.24 0.01
N ASN A 131 11.97 18.08 0.26
CA ASN A 131 13.03 18.82 -0.42
C ASN A 131 13.99 17.87 -1.13
N PRO A 132 13.54 17.19 -2.20
CA PRO A 132 14.43 16.31 -2.95
C PRO A 132 15.57 17.12 -3.56
N ARG A 133 16.81 16.67 -3.42
CA ARG A 133 17.95 17.26 -4.12
C ARG A 133 17.87 16.83 -5.58
N CYS A 134 17.27 17.67 -6.41
CA CYS A 134 17.20 17.42 -7.85
C CYS A 134 18.59 17.56 -8.48
N ILE A 135 19.22 16.44 -8.82
CA ILE A 135 20.31 16.41 -9.79
C ILE A 135 19.67 16.07 -11.12
N TYR A 136 19.46 17.09 -11.95
CA TYR A 136 19.02 16.88 -13.33
C TYR A 136 20.21 16.42 -14.14
N ASP A 137 20.39 15.11 -14.22
CA ASP A 137 21.14 14.52 -15.32
C ASP A 137 20.11 13.88 -16.28
N GLY A 138 20.40 13.92 -17.58
CA GLY A 138 19.49 13.36 -18.57
C GLY A 138 19.22 11.87 -18.34
N GLU A 139 18.25 11.31 -19.09
CA GLU A 139 17.97 9.88 -19.01
C GLU A 139 19.21 9.03 -19.35
N GLY A 140 19.70 8.27 -18.36
CA GLY A 140 20.86 7.39 -18.50
C GLY A 140 20.57 6.11 -19.29
N GLU A 141 21.61 5.47 -19.81
CA GLU A 141 21.50 4.25 -20.62
C GLU A 141 20.85 3.08 -19.85
N GLU A 142 21.11 2.96 -18.54
CA GLU A 142 20.50 1.91 -17.70
C GLU A 142 18.98 2.08 -17.60
N HIS A 143 18.50 3.32 -17.44
CA HIS A 143 17.07 3.64 -17.38
C HIS A 143 16.36 3.24 -18.69
N LYS A 144 16.97 3.60 -19.83
CA LYS A 144 16.48 3.22 -21.17
C LYS A 144 16.44 1.71 -21.35
N ALA A 145 17.52 1.02 -20.99
CA ALA A 145 17.58 -0.43 -21.13
C ALA A 145 16.49 -1.12 -20.30
N LEU A 146 16.28 -0.65 -19.06
CA LEU A 146 15.29 -1.20 -18.15
C LEU A 146 13.85 -1.04 -18.68
N LYS A 147 13.46 0.17 -19.12
CA LYS A 147 12.11 0.39 -19.67
C LYS A 147 11.87 -0.41 -20.95
N TYR A 148 12.86 -0.47 -21.85
CA TYR A 148 12.72 -1.24 -23.09
C TYR A 148 12.61 -2.74 -22.82
N TYR A 149 13.43 -3.27 -21.90
CA TYR A 149 13.36 -4.68 -21.52
C TYR A 149 11.99 -5.04 -20.94
N ILE A 150 11.51 -4.27 -19.96
CA ILE A 150 10.20 -4.52 -19.34
C ILE A 150 9.08 -4.43 -20.39
N CYS A 151 9.14 -3.43 -21.28
CA CYS A 151 8.16 -3.29 -22.35
C CYS A 151 8.13 -4.49 -23.32
N GLN A 152 9.28 -5.14 -23.56
CA GLN A 152 9.39 -6.32 -24.42
C GLN A 152 9.13 -7.64 -23.70
N HIS A 153 9.26 -7.64 -22.37
CA HIS A 153 9.12 -8.82 -21.51
C HIS A 153 8.17 -8.56 -20.33
N PRO A 154 6.87 -8.29 -20.54
CA PRO A 154 5.92 -8.06 -19.45
C PRO A 154 5.88 -9.22 -18.42
N GLU A 155 6.17 -10.44 -18.85
CA GLU A 155 6.21 -11.63 -17.99
C GLU A 155 7.30 -11.55 -16.91
N SER A 156 8.34 -10.74 -17.13
CA SER A 156 9.43 -10.53 -16.16
C SER A 156 8.97 -9.88 -14.86
N ILE A 157 7.84 -9.18 -14.90
CA ILE A 157 7.18 -8.55 -13.75
C ILE A 157 5.76 -9.11 -13.53
N ASN A 158 5.55 -10.38 -13.94
CA ASN A 158 4.32 -11.15 -13.75
C ASN A 158 3.08 -10.65 -14.51
N TYR A 159 3.22 -9.74 -15.48
CA TYR A 159 2.12 -9.41 -16.39
C TYR A 159 2.07 -10.40 -17.56
N LYS A 160 0.86 -10.83 -17.92
CA LYS A 160 0.58 -11.74 -19.03
C LYS A 160 -0.58 -11.18 -19.84
N ASP A 161 -0.82 -11.74 -21.03
CA ASP A 161 -1.96 -11.38 -21.87
C ASP A 161 -2.02 -9.86 -22.13
N VAL A 162 -0.89 -9.32 -22.60
CA VAL A 162 -0.72 -7.89 -22.89
C VAL A 162 -1.15 -7.62 -24.33
N ASP A 163 -2.23 -6.87 -24.51
CA ASP A 163 -2.78 -6.49 -25.82
C ASP A 163 -2.04 -5.29 -26.42
N PHE A 164 -1.58 -4.38 -25.57
CA PHE A 164 -0.82 -3.19 -25.95
C PHE A 164 0.32 -2.91 -24.98
N ALA A 165 1.49 -2.53 -25.51
CA ALA A 165 2.65 -2.15 -24.73
C ALA A 165 3.43 -1.03 -25.43
N GLU A 166 3.79 0.00 -24.67
CA GLU A 166 4.71 1.03 -25.15
C GLU A 166 5.54 1.67 -24.03
N THR A 167 6.65 2.27 -24.43
CA THR A 167 7.46 3.13 -23.56
C THR A 167 7.13 4.60 -23.81
N GLU A 168 7.32 5.46 -22.82
CA GLU A 168 7.12 6.92 -22.95
C GLU A 168 5.66 7.32 -23.30
N HIS A 169 4.68 6.56 -22.81
CA HIS A 169 3.25 6.86 -23.02
C HIS A 169 2.92 8.23 -22.42
N ILE A 170 2.34 9.12 -23.22
CA ILE A 170 2.04 10.49 -22.81
C ILE A 170 0.64 10.57 -22.21
N LEU A 171 0.57 10.96 -20.94
CA LEU A 171 -0.69 11.24 -20.27
C LEU A 171 -1.22 12.64 -20.62
N PRO A 172 -2.54 12.91 -20.44
CA PRO A 172 -3.13 14.23 -20.67
C PRO A 172 -2.52 15.37 -19.85
N SER A 173 -1.87 15.08 -18.72
CA SER A 173 -1.11 16.05 -17.92
C SER A 173 0.18 16.52 -18.59
N GLY A 174 0.63 15.83 -19.65
CA GLY A 174 1.93 15.99 -20.28
C GLY A 174 3.04 15.13 -19.67
N ASP A 175 2.73 14.36 -18.62
CA ASP A 175 3.64 13.39 -18.04
C ASP A 175 3.87 12.20 -18.98
N ARG A 176 5.02 11.55 -18.83
CA ARG A 176 5.42 10.38 -19.63
C ARG A 176 5.62 9.20 -18.70
N LEU A 177 4.86 8.13 -18.94
CA LEU A 177 5.05 6.86 -18.27
C LEU A 177 6.28 6.18 -18.85
N ASP A 178 7.15 5.60 -18.01
CA ASP A 178 8.32 4.88 -18.53
C ASP A 178 7.90 3.67 -19.37
N VAL A 179 6.94 2.89 -18.85
CA VAL A 179 6.27 1.79 -19.56
C VAL A 179 4.77 1.80 -19.27
N TYR A 180 3.97 1.48 -20.28
CA TYR A 180 2.53 1.37 -20.21
C TYR A 180 2.04 0.08 -20.86
N PHE A 181 1.10 -0.61 -20.22
CA PHE A 181 0.41 -1.79 -20.76
C PHE A 181 -1.11 -1.64 -20.74
N GLU A 182 -1.77 -2.25 -21.71
CA GLU A 182 -3.18 -2.64 -21.65
C GLU A 182 -3.26 -4.17 -21.68
N LEU A 183 -3.89 -4.76 -20.67
CA LEU A 183 -4.08 -6.21 -20.55
C LEU A 183 -5.41 -6.63 -21.21
N SER A 184 -5.53 -7.91 -21.59
CA SER A 184 -6.73 -8.42 -22.28
C SER A 184 -8.00 -8.40 -21.42
N ASP A 185 -7.89 -8.27 -20.10
CA ASP A 185 -9.04 -8.07 -19.20
C ASP A 185 -9.48 -6.60 -19.09
N GLY A 186 -8.79 -5.70 -19.79
CA GLY A 186 -9.03 -4.27 -19.80
C GLY A 186 -8.20 -3.49 -18.78
N THR A 187 -7.40 -4.13 -17.92
CA THR A 187 -6.56 -3.45 -16.94
C THR A 187 -5.49 -2.60 -17.61
N HIS A 188 -5.32 -1.37 -17.14
CA HIS A 188 -4.27 -0.46 -17.58
C HIS A 188 -3.15 -0.42 -16.54
N VAL A 189 -1.92 -0.64 -16.98
CA VAL A 189 -0.75 -0.71 -16.08
C VAL A 189 0.24 0.39 -16.43
N ALA A 190 0.61 1.22 -15.45
CA ALA A 190 1.71 2.16 -15.56
C ALA A 190 2.91 1.71 -14.72
N ILE A 191 4.10 1.79 -15.28
CA ILE A 191 5.33 1.37 -14.61
C ILE A 191 6.32 2.51 -14.63
N GLU A 192 6.85 2.86 -13.47
CA GLU A 192 8.01 3.74 -13.30
C GLU A 192 9.24 2.87 -13.06
N VAL A 193 10.37 3.20 -13.69
CA VAL A 193 11.62 2.47 -13.53
C VAL A 193 12.68 3.29 -12.80
N LYS A 194 13.52 2.60 -12.03
CA LYS A 194 14.72 3.19 -11.40
C LYS A 194 15.95 2.30 -11.62
N PRO A 195 17.04 2.87 -12.20
CA PRO A 195 18.35 2.22 -12.29
C PRO A 195 18.88 1.69 -10.95
N GLY A 196 19.81 0.74 -11.02
CA GLY A 196 20.40 0.13 -9.84
C GLY A 196 21.20 1.09 -8.96
N ILE A 197 21.70 2.16 -9.56
CA ILE A 197 22.47 3.21 -8.90
C ILE A 197 21.61 4.42 -8.47
N SER A 198 20.29 4.37 -8.64
CA SER A 198 19.41 5.47 -8.24
C SER A 198 19.58 5.78 -6.75
N PRO A 199 19.85 7.05 -6.39
CA PRO A 199 19.91 7.45 -4.99
C PRO A 199 18.53 7.36 -4.34
N ASP A 200 18.48 7.21 -3.02
CA ASP A 200 17.23 7.11 -2.26
C ASP A 200 16.20 8.21 -2.59
N GLN A 201 16.65 9.43 -2.84
CA GLN A 201 15.76 10.55 -3.18
C GLN A 201 15.12 10.40 -4.58
N ASP A 202 15.83 9.74 -5.51
CA ASP A 202 15.29 9.44 -6.84
C ASP A 202 14.30 8.28 -6.79
N ILE A 203 14.52 7.30 -5.90
CA ILE A 203 13.53 6.25 -5.62
C ILE A 203 12.27 6.86 -4.98
N ALA A 204 12.42 7.74 -3.99
CA ALA A 204 11.30 8.46 -3.39
C ALA A 204 10.51 9.26 -4.45
N ARG A 205 11.22 9.92 -5.37
CA ARG A 205 10.60 10.59 -6.53
C ARG A 205 9.83 9.61 -7.40
N GLY A 206 10.36 8.41 -7.65
CA GLY A 206 9.67 7.35 -8.38
C GLY A 206 8.34 6.92 -7.73
N VAL A 207 8.30 6.83 -6.41
CA VAL A 207 7.04 6.57 -5.67
C VAL A 207 6.01 7.67 -5.95
N PHE A 208 6.41 8.95 -5.87
CA PHE A 208 5.49 10.06 -6.18
C PHE A 208 5.10 10.15 -7.66
N GLN A 209 5.96 9.71 -8.58
CA GLN A 209 5.58 9.56 -9.99
C GLN A 209 4.46 8.53 -10.13
N CYS A 210 4.57 7.39 -9.46
CA CYS A 210 3.50 6.38 -9.45
C CYS A 210 2.17 6.93 -8.93
N VAL A 211 2.18 7.67 -7.82
CA VAL A 211 0.97 8.35 -7.29
C VAL A 211 0.37 9.29 -8.33
N LYS A 212 1.20 10.07 -9.01
CA LYS A 212 0.75 11.00 -10.05
C LYS A 212 0.16 10.26 -11.26
N TYR A 213 0.80 9.16 -11.69
CA TYR A 213 0.32 8.35 -12.80
C TYR A 213 -1.06 7.77 -12.50
N TYR A 214 -1.24 7.16 -11.32
CA TYR A 214 -2.55 6.66 -10.89
C TYR A 214 -3.61 7.76 -10.93
N ALA A 215 -3.33 8.90 -10.30
CA ALA A 215 -4.30 9.99 -10.20
C ALA A 215 -4.72 10.55 -11.57
N VAL A 216 -3.78 10.70 -12.50
CA VAL A 216 -4.07 11.20 -13.86
C VAL A 216 -4.80 10.14 -14.69
N MET A 217 -4.41 8.87 -14.58
CA MET A 217 -5.09 7.77 -15.27
C MET A 217 -6.51 7.55 -14.75
N ASP A 218 -6.75 7.71 -13.45
CA ASP A 218 -8.08 7.64 -12.85
C ASP A 218 -8.96 8.80 -13.33
N ALA A 219 -8.41 10.02 -13.37
CA ALA A 219 -9.09 11.16 -13.96
C ALA A 219 -9.43 10.92 -15.45
N LEU A 220 -8.51 10.30 -16.20
CA LEU A 220 -8.73 9.93 -17.61
C LEU A 220 -9.85 8.89 -17.74
N ARG A 221 -9.80 7.82 -16.95
CA ARG A 221 -10.83 6.76 -16.90
C ARG A 221 -12.23 7.36 -16.70
N ASN A 222 -12.35 8.31 -15.77
CA ASN A 222 -13.59 9.00 -15.46
C ASN A 222 -14.12 9.83 -16.63
N ILE A 223 -13.28 10.57 -17.36
CA ILE A 223 -13.73 11.35 -18.53
C ILE A 223 -14.01 10.50 -19.77
N GLU A 224 -13.39 9.32 -19.86
CA GLU A 224 -13.69 8.33 -20.89
C GLU A 224 -14.97 7.55 -20.61
N CYS A 225 -15.54 7.68 -19.41
CA CYS A 225 -16.68 6.89 -18.92
C CYS A 225 -16.42 5.37 -19.04
N LYS A 226 -15.18 4.94 -18.78
CA LYS A 226 -14.80 3.52 -18.74
C LYS A 226 -14.63 3.05 -17.30
N ASP A 227 -14.60 1.73 -17.11
CA ASP A 227 -14.47 1.08 -15.80
C ASP A 227 -13.34 0.04 -15.84
N TYR A 228 -12.17 0.45 -16.34
CA TYR A 228 -10.96 -0.39 -16.31
C TYR A 228 -10.24 -0.25 -14.97
N GLU A 229 -9.57 -1.31 -14.54
CA GLU A 229 -8.66 -1.28 -13.39
C GLU A 229 -7.35 -0.55 -13.75
N ILE A 230 -6.75 0.11 -12.77
CA ILE A 230 -5.49 0.85 -12.93
C ILE A 230 -4.49 0.30 -11.93
N ASN A 231 -3.41 -0.28 -12.44
CA ASN A 231 -2.29 -0.74 -11.63
C ASN A 231 -1.09 0.16 -11.87
N VAL A 232 -0.39 0.54 -10.80
CA VAL A 232 0.84 1.30 -10.91
C VAL A 232 1.95 0.62 -10.13
N LEU A 233 3.10 0.46 -10.77
CA LEU A 233 4.22 -0.31 -10.24
C LEU A 233 5.53 0.48 -10.33
N LEU A 234 6.27 0.52 -9.22
CA LEU A 234 7.66 0.98 -9.21
C LEU A 234 8.62 -0.20 -9.39
N VAL A 235 9.43 -0.21 -10.44
CA VAL A 235 10.44 -1.26 -10.66
C VAL A 235 11.85 -0.69 -10.49
N THR A 236 12.63 -1.25 -9.57
CA THR A 236 14.00 -0.84 -9.32
C THR A 236 14.99 -1.97 -9.59
N ALA A 237 16.03 -1.73 -10.39
CA ALA A 237 17.13 -2.70 -10.57
C ALA A 237 18.00 -2.82 -9.30
N GLY A 238 17.95 -1.80 -8.43
CA GLY A 238 18.62 -1.70 -7.14
C GLY A 238 17.73 -2.12 -5.97
N LYS A 239 18.24 -1.99 -4.74
CA LYS A 239 17.46 -2.21 -3.52
C LYS A 239 16.74 -0.93 -3.11
N ILE A 240 15.59 -1.09 -2.47
CA ILE A 240 14.83 0.03 -1.89
C ILE A 240 15.18 0.13 -0.40
N SER A 241 15.49 1.33 0.08
CA SER A 241 15.76 1.57 1.49
C SER A 241 14.51 1.38 2.35
N SER A 242 14.68 1.09 3.65
CA SER A 242 13.53 0.90 4.55
C SER A 242 12.60 2.11 4.58
N GLN A 243 13.15 3.33 4.47
CA GLN A 243 12.34 4.55 4.41
C GLN A 243 11.48 4.60 3.15
N ASN A 244 12.01 4.24 1.98
CA ASN A 244 11.26 4.28 0.74
C ASN A 244 10.25 3.14 0.61
N LYS A 245 10.48 2.01 1.29
CA LYS A 245 9.45 0.96 1.44
C LYS A 245 8.26 1.46 2.24
N VAL A 246 8.52 2.06 3.41
CA VAL A 246 7.48 2.73 4.20
C VAL A 246 6.78 3.82 3.37
N LEU A 247 7.51 4.59 2.56
CA LEU A 247 6.89 5.59 1.67
C LEU A 247 5.98 4.97 0.61
N ALA A 248 6.39 3.87 -0.01
CA ALA A 248 5.59 3.18 -1.00
C ALA A 248 4.33 2.57 -0.35
N GLU A 249 4.48 1.90 0.80
CA GLU A 249 3.37 1.36 1.61
C GLU A 249 2.40 2.46 2.07
N GLU A 250 2.92 3.60 2.51
CA GLU A 250 2.09 4.72 3.00
C GLU A 250 1.34 5.45 1.86
N LEU A 251 1.77 5.27 0.62
CA LEU A 251 1.18 5.89 -0.58
C LEU A 251 0.48 4.88 -1.49
N ASP A 252 0.31 3.64 -1.03
CA ASP A 252 -0.33 2.55 -1.77
C ASP A 252 0.31 2.30 -3.15
N VAL A 253 1.64 2.32 -3.20
CA VAL A 253 2.44 2.06 -4.41
C VAL A 253 3.11 0.71 -4.30
N GLU A 254 2.75 -0.20 -5.21
CA GLU A 254 3.44 -1.48 -5.34
C GLU A 254 4.85 -1.30 -5.91
N TYR A 255 5.75 -2.21 -5.55
CA TYR A 255 7.11 -2.17 -6.06
C TYR A 255 7.76 -3.54 -6.26
N VAL A 256 8.70 -3.60 -7.22
CA VAL A 256 9.65 -4.69 -7.41
C VAL A 256 11.06 -4.14 -7.20
N GLU A 257 11.82 -4.72 -6.28
CA GLU A 257 13.22 -4.35 -6.05
C GLU A 257 14.20 -5.42 -6.51
N GLY A 258 15.42 -5.01 -6.82
CA GLY A 258 16.50 -5.91 -7.24
C GLY A 258 16.27 -6.56 -8.59
N PHE A 259 15.44 -5.95 -9.44
CA PHE A 259 15.08 -6.49 -10.75
C PHE A 259 16.32 -6.75 -11.60
N LYS A 260 16.30 -7.88 -12.32
CA LYS A 260 17.37 -8.31 -13.21
C LYS A 260 16.81 -8.45 -14.61
N TYR A 261 17.55 -7.90 -15.56
CA TYR A 261 17.27 -7.97 -16.97
C TYR A 261 18.56 -8.40 -17.67
N GLU A 262 18.41 -9.21 -18.72
CA GLU A 262 19.50 -9.73 -19.55
C GLU A 262 19.52 -9.03 -20.91
#